data_AF-A0A2K9D767-F1
#
_entry.id   AF-A0A2K9D767-F1
#
_cell.length_a   1.000
_cell.length_b   1.000
_cell.length_c   1.000
_cell.angle_alpha   90.00
_cell.angle_beta   90.00
_cell.angle_gamma   90.00
#
_symmetry.space_group_name_H-M   'P 1'
#
loop_
_entity.id
_entity.type
_entity.pdbx_description
1 polymer ?
#
loop_
_entity_poly.entity_id
_entity_poly.type
_entity_poly.pdbx_seq_one_letter_code
_entity_poly.pdbx_strand_id
1 'polypeptide(L)'
;MPGHGLDPDTALDVLLSAICSRHRYTKDAGPVIDELRRIAGARLDILARVAGSWVGYYDDDHTRTLSEALREIPGADAWVAPGRERRDAPVHGAPQVRP
;
A
#
# COMPACT_ATOMS: atom_id res chain seq x y z
N MET A 1 -17.94 19.58 -15.62
CA MET A 1 -16.51 19.23 -15.64
C MET A 1 -16.43 17.75 -16.01
N PRO A 2 -15.95 17.36 -17.20
CA PRO A 2 -15.73 15.94 -17.47
C PRO A 2 -14.55 15.49 -16.59
N GLY A 3 -14.82 14.64 -15.61
CA GLY A 3 -13.78 14.04 -14.77
C GLY A 3 -12.94 13.13 -15.67
N HIS A 4 -11.71 13.55 -15.98
CA HIS A 4 -10.77 12.68 -16.66
C HIS A 4 -10.49 11.51 -15.72
N GLY A 5 -10.79 10.29 -16.16
CA GLY A 5 -10.51 9.09 -15.37
C GLY A 5 -9.05 9.04 -14.98
N LEU A 6 -8.75 8.38 -13.87
CA LEU A 6 -7.35 8.13 -13.49
C LEU A 6 -6.63 7.39 -14.62
N ASP A 7 -5.36 7.71 -14.81
CA ASP A 7 -4.46 6.88 -15.59
C ASP A 7 -4.52 5.42 -15.09
N PRO A 8 -4.49 4.40 -15.97
CA PRO A 8 -4.69 3.00 -15.59
C PRO A 8 -3.74 2.50 -14.50
N ASP A 9 -2.48 2.93 -14.52
CA ASP A 9 -1.49 2.52 -13.52
C ASP A 9 -1.79 3.13 -12.17
N THR A 10 -2.19 4.40 -12.18
CA THR A 10 -2.66 5.11 -10.99
C THR A 10 -3.93 4.45 -10.43
N ALA A 11 -4.88 4.06 -11.29
CA ALA A 11 -6.08 3.36 -10.87
C ALA A 11 -5.75 2.00 -10.24
N LEU A 12 -4.79 1.26 -10.81
CA LEU A 12 -4.32 -0.01 -10.26
C LEU A 12 -3.63 0.17 -8.90
N ASP A 13 -2.74 1.14 -8.77
CA ASP A 13 -2.05 1.47 -7.51
C ASP A 13 -3.06 1.75 -6.38
N VAL A 14 -4.05 2.59 -6.67
CA VAL A 14 -5.14 2.90 -5.73
C VAL A 14 -5.94 1.67 -5.36
N LEU A 15 -6.29 0.82 -6.33
CA LEU A 15 -7.05 -0.41 -6.10
C LEU A 15 -6.29 -1.38 -5.20
N LEU A 16 -5.01 -1.64 -5.49
CA LEU A 16 -4.16 -2.53 -4.69
C LEU A 16 -3.98 -1.99 -3.26
N SER A 17 -3.78 -0.67 -3.11
CA SER A 17 -3.70 0.00 -1.82
C SER A 17 -5.00 -0.10 -1.01
N ALA A 18 -6.14 0.00 -1.68
CA ALA A 18 -7.46 -0.15 -1.07
C ALA A 18 -7.70 -1.58 -0.58
N ILE A 19 -7.27 -2.59 -1.34
CA ILE A 19 -7.33 -4.01 -0.92
C ILE A 19 -6.48 -4.22 0.34
N CYS A 20 -5.22 -3.76 0.34
CA CYS A 20 -4.36 -3.89 1.52
C CYS A 20 -5.00 -3.22 2.75
N SER A 21 -5.59 -2.03 2.57
CA SER A 21 -6.25 -1.29 3.64
C SER A 21 -7.50 -2.01 4.19
N ARG A 22 -8.30 -2.62 3.31
CA ARG A 22 -9.48 -3.42 3.69
C ARG A 22 -9.09 -4.65 4.51
N HIS A 23 -7.95 -5.26 4.19
CA HIS A 23 -7.45 -6.48 4.82
C HIS A 23 -6.37 -6.24 5.86
N ARG A 24 -6.13 -4.99 6.28
CA ARG A 24 -5.00 -4.58 7.13
C ARG A 24 -4.82 -5.35 8.43
N TYR A 25 -5.90 -5.93 8.97
CA TYR A 25 -5.90 -6.69 10.23
C TYR A 25 -6.18 -8.18 10.03
N THR A 26 -6.08 -8.68 8.80
CA THR A 26 -6.28 -10.10 8.50
C THR A 26 -5.33 -10.97 9.32
N LYS A 27 -5.80 -12.17 9.67
CA LYS A 27 -4.98 -13.22 10.28
C LYS A 27 -4.51 -14.27 9.27
N ASP A 28 -5.04 -14.18 8.06
CA ASP A 28 -4.62 -15.00 6.92
C ASP A 28 -4.37 -14.07 5.73
N ALA A 29 -3.09 -13.95 5.35
CA ALA A 29 -2.67 -13.09 4.26
C ALA A 29 -2.69 -13.80 2.91
N GLY A 30 -2.71 -15.14 2.87
CA GLY A 30 -2.61 -15.92 1.63
C GLY A 30 -3.65 -15.51 0.58
N PRO A 31 -4.96 -15.52 0.90
CA PRO A 31 -6.01 -15.10 -0.02
C PRO A 31 -5.86 -13.64 -0.51
N VAL A 32 -5.31 -12.76 0.33
CA VAL A 32 -5.08 -11.36 -0.02
C VAL A 32 -3.95 -11.25 -1.03
N ILE A 33 -2.84 -11.97 -0.82
CA ILE A 33 -1.72 -12.00 -1.76
C ILE A 33 -2.14 -12.58 -3.12
N ASP A 34 -2.94 -13.64 -3.13
CA ASP A 34 -3.47 -14.22 -4.37
C ASP A 34 -4.38 -13.23 -5.12
N GLU A 35 -5.25 -12.52 -4.40
CA GLU A 35 -6.08 -11.46 -4.98
C GLU A 35 -5.24 -10.33 -5.57
N LEU A 36 -4.24 -9.83 -4.84
CA LEU A 36 -3.36 -8.76 -5.30
C LEU A 36 -2.58 -9.17 -6.56
N ARG A 37 -2.03 -10.39 -6.60
CA ARG A 37 -1.34 -10.94 -7.78
C ARG A 37 -2.27 -11.06 -8.98
N ARG A 38 -3.49 -11.58 -8.76
CA ARG A 38 -4.51 -11.72 -9.82
C ARG A 38 -4.89 -10.37 -10.41
N ILE A 39 -5.08 -9.35 -9.56
CA ILE A 39 -5.48 -8.00 -10.00
C ILE A 39 -4.33 -7.27 -10.67
N ALA A 40 -3.10 -7.38 -10.15
CA ALA A 40 -1.93 -6.78 -10.77
C ALA A 40 -1.63 -7.37 -12.16
N GLY A 41 -1.90 -8.65 -12.36
CA GLY A 41 -1.63 -9.34 -13.63
C GLY A 41 -0.15 -9.22 -14.00
N ALA A 42 0.12 -8.63 -15.17
CA ALA A 42 1.50 -8.42 -15.65
C ALA A 42 2.21 -7.23 -14.98
N ARG A 43 1.50 -6.35 -14.26
CA ARG A 43 2.06 -5.13 -13.64
C ARG A 43 2.63 -5.40 -12.25
N LEU A 44 3.57 -6.34 -12.22
CA LEU A 44 4.26 -6.74 -11.00
C LEU A 44 5.14 -5.61 -10.43
N ASP A 45 5.56 -4.66 -11.27
CA ASP A 45 6.26 -3.44 -10.85
C ASP A 45 5.39 -2.56 -9.93
N ILE A 46 4.10 -2.41 -10.25
CA ILE A 46 3.14 -1.66 -9.43
C ILE A 46 2.83 -2.44 -8.16
N LEU A 47 2.61 -3.75 -8.27
CA LEU A 47 2.38 -4.60 -7.11
C LEU A 47 3.53 -4.51 -6.10
N ALA A 48 4.77 -4.62 -6.57
CA ALA A 48 5.96 -4.49 -5.74
C ALA A 48 6.03 -3.10 -5.07
N ARG A 49 5.77 -2.03 -5.83
CA ARG A 49 5.74 -0.66 -5.30
C ARG A 49 4.71 -0.48 -4.20
N VAL A 50 3.48 -0.92 -4.43
CA VAL A 50 2.39 -0.81 -3.47
C VAL A 50 2.70 -1.64 -2.23
N ALA A 51 3.09 -2.90 -2.40
CA ALA A 51 3.40 -3.81 -1.30
C ALA A 51 4.49 -3.24 -0.40
N GLY A 52 5.62 -2.81 -0.98
CA GLY A 52 6.72 -2.24 -0.21
C GLY A 52 6.35 -0.91 0.46
N SER A 53 5.69 -0.02 -0.27
CA SER A 53 5.24 1.26 0.30
C SER A 53 4.27 1.06 1.46
N TRP A 54 3.36 0.09 1.34
CA TRP A 54 2.38 -0.24 2.37
C TRP A 54 3.05 -0.81 3.61
N VAL A 55 3.99 -1.75 3.44
CA VAL A 55 4.83 -2.27 4.53
C VAL A 55 5.56 -1.13 5.23
N GLY A 56 6.26 -0.27 4.50
CA GLY A 56 6.99 0.85 5.09
C GLY A 56 6.11 1.78 5.93
N TYR A 57 4.87 2.00 5.50
CA TYR A 57 3.93 2.89 6.17
C TYR A 57 3.22 2.26 7.37
N TYR A 58 2.77 1.01 7.24
CA TYR A 58 1.86 0.36 8.19
C TYR A 58 2.49 -0.73 9.05
N ASP A 59 3.78 -1.08 8.90
CA ASP A 59 4.40 -2.15 9.69
C ASP A 59 4.34 -1.85 11.20
N ASP A 60 3.43 -2.55 11.89
CA ASP A 60 3.15 -2.52 13.32
C ASP A 60 2.57 -3.87 13.80
N ASP A 61 2.42 -4.06 15.11
CA ASP A 61 1.98 -5.34 15.69
C ASP A 61 0.60 -5.80 15.18
N HIS A 62 -0.29 -4.89 14.79
CA HIS A 62 -1.64 -5.24 14.35
C HIS A 62 -1.72 -5.62 12.88
N THR A 63 -0.77 -5.15 12.06
CA THR A 63 -0.69 -5.38 10.61
C THR A 63 0.34 -6.44 10.23
N ARG A 64 1.14 -6.92 11.18
CA ARG A 64 2.28 -7.85 10.98
C ARG A 64 1.98 -8.98 10.00
N THR A 65 0.86 -9.69 10.15
CA THR A 65 0.50 -10.82 9.26
C THR A 65 0.49 -10.40 7.78
N LEU A 66 -0.11 -9.26 7.47
CA LEU A 66 -0.16 -8.77 6.09
C LEU A 66 1.19 -8.16 5.67
N SER A 67 1.85 -7.43 6.55
CA SER A 67 3.15 -6.80 6.27
C SER A 67 4.24 -7.82 5.93
N GLU A 68 4.30 -8.94 6.67
CA GLU A 68 5.25 -10.02 6.41
C GLU A 68 5.01 -10.64 5.04
N ALA A 69 3.76 -10.98 4.71
CA ALA A 69 3.42 -11.56 3.42
C ALA A 69 3.66 -10.60 2.24
N LEU A 70 3.39 -9.31 2.41
CA LEU A 70 3.68 -8.30 1.38
C LEU A 70 5.18 -8.11 1.14
N ARG A 71 6.01 -8.29 2.18
CA ARG A 71 7.49 -8.21 2.07
C ARG A 71 8.07 -9.33 1.22
N GLU A 72 7.39 -10.47 1.11
CA GLU A 72 7.80 -11.60 0.25
C GLU A 72 7.54 -11.35 -1.25
N ILE A 73 6.85 -10.27 -1.62
CA ILE A 73 6.63 -9.92 -3.02
C ILE A 73 7.95 -9.48 -3.66
N PRO A 74 8.36 -10.08 -4.81
CA PRO A 74 9.60 -9.71 -5.48
C PRO A 74 9.67 -8.21 -5.80
N GLY A 75 10.74 -7.55 -5.36
CA GLY A 75 10.96 -6.11 -5.57
C GLY A 75 10.27 -5.19 -4.55
N ALA A 76 9.50 -5.71 -3.60
CA ALA A 76 8.83 -4.89 -2.59
C ALA A 76 9.81 -4.19 -1.63
N ASP A 77 10.91 -4.85 -1.26
CA ASP A 77 11.90 -4.32 -0.31
C ASP A 77 12.43 -2.93 -0.70
N ALA A 78 12.66 -2.70 -2.01
CA ALA A 78 13.12 -1.43 -2.56
C ALA A 78 12.18 -0.23 -2.27
N TRP A 79 10.92 -0.50 -1.92
CA TRP A 79 9.89 0.50 -1.66
C TRP A 79 9.52 0.65 -0.19
N VAL A 80 10.10 -0.16 0.70
CA VAL A 80 9.86 -0.08 2.16
C VAL A 80 10.39 1.22 2.74
N ALA A 81 11.61 1.62 2.38
CA ALA A 81 12.19 2.88 2.83
C ALA A 81 11.36 4.09 2.37
N PRO A 82 10.99 4.22 1.07
CA PRO A 82 10.07 5.26 0.61
C PRO A 82 8.71 5.27 1.34
N GLY A 83 8.15 4.09 1.65
CA GLY A 83 6.92 3.99 2.43
C GLY A 83 7.05 4.56 3.84
N ARG A 84 8.17 4.26 4.50
CA ARG A 84 8.50 4.76 5.84
C ARG A 84 8.70 6.28 5.84
N GLU A 85 9.44 6.80 4.87
CA GLU A 85 9.66 8.25 4.72
C GLU A 85 8.33 9.01 4.60
N ARG A 86 7.35 8.47 3.86
CA ARG A 86 6.01 9.07 3.77
C ARG A 86 5.25 9.07 5.10
N ARG A 87 5.44 8.05 5.94
CA ARG A 87 4.84 7.97 7.28
C ARG A 87 5.45 9.00 8.24
N ASP A 88 6.76 9.17 8.14
CA ASP A 88 7.54 10.07 9.01
C ASP A 88 7.47 11.54 8.55
N ALA A 89 7.03 11.78 7.33
CA ALA A 89 6.83 13.12 6.80
C ALA A 89 5.81 13.91 7.66
N PRO A 90 6.08 15.18 7.96
CA PRO A 90 5.16 15.99 8.75
C PRO A 90 3.81 16.09 8.04
N VAL A 91 2.75 15.66 8.72
CA VAL A 91 1.39 15.80 8.21
C VAL A 91 1.09 17.28 8.08
N HIS A 92 0.85 17.76 6.85
CA HIS A 92 0.34 19.11 6.62
C HIS A 92 -1.08 19.22 7.19
N GLY A 93 -1.18 19.58 8.46
CA GLY A 93 -2.43 19.97 9.11
C GLY A 93 -2.63 21.48 9.01
N ALA A 94 -3.90 21.91 8.97
CA ALA A 94 -4.22 23.31 9.20
C ALA A 94 -3.69 23.72 10.59
N PRO A 95 -3.07 24.91 10.75
CA PRO A 95 -2.64 25.39 12.06
C PRO A 95 -3.83 25.38 13.01
N GLN A 96 -3.71 24.63 14.11
CA GLN A 96 -4.71 24.67 15.17
C GLN A 96 -4.55 25.99 15.92
N VAL A 97 -5.27 27.03 15.49
CA VAL A 97 -5.47 28.23 16.30
C VAL A 97 -6.30 27.82 17.51
N ARG A 98 -5.66 27.70 18.68
CA ARG A 98 -6.37 27.56 19.96
C ARG A 98 -6.85 28.95 20.42
N PRO A 99 -8.11 29.10 20.89
CA PRO A 99 -8.60 30.33 21.50
C PRO A 99 -7.96 30.60 22.86
#